data_AF-A0AAE4NXQ4-F1
#
_entry.id   AF-A0AAE4NXQ4-F1
#
_cell.length_a   1.000
_cell.length_b   1.000
_cell.length_c   1.000
_cell.angle_alpha   90.00
_cell.angle_beta   90.00
_cell.angle_gamma   90.00
#
_symmetry.space_group_name_H-M   'P 1'
#
loop_
_entity.id
_entity.type
_entity.pdbx_description
1 polymer ?
#
loop_
_entity_poly.entity_id
_entity_poly.type
_entity_poly.pdbx_seq_one_letter_code
_entity_poly.pdbx_strand_id
1 'polypeptide(L)' 'MRIAVGSTNPTKVLAVKEVMEVIYGDVEVFGVEVDSGVPDQPVGMEEIIRGQ' A
#
# COMPACT_ATOMS: atom_id res chain seq x y z
N MET A 1 3.38 -16.13 2.69
CA MET A 1 4.25 -15.06 2.14
C MET A 1 4.06 -13.80 2.96
N ARG A 2 5.06 -12.93 3.10
CA ARG A 2 4.94 -11.65 3.85
C ARG A 2 4.92 -10.47 2.89
N ILE A 3 3.95 -9.58 3.03
CA ILE A 3 3.73 -8.44 2.13
C ILE A 3 3.63 -7.16 2.98
N ALA A 4 4.52 -6.20 2.72
CA ALA A 4 4.49 -4.89 3.34
C ALA A 4 3.77 -3.89 2.42
N VAL A 5 2.84 -3.12 2.97
CA VAL A 5 2.16 -2.03 2.26
C VAL A 5 2.72 -0.72 2.80
N GLY A 6 3.18 0.18 1.92
CA GLY A 6 3.70 1.52 2.27
C GLY A 6 2.62 2.50 2.75
N SER A 7 1.73 2.04 3.63
CA SER A 7 0.65 2.80 4.22
C SER A 7 0.13 2.06 5.46
N THR A 8 -0.13 2.80 6.54
CA THR A 8 -0.80 2.29 7.74
C THR A 8 -2.32 2.41 7.68
N ASN A 9 -2.89 2.98 6.61
CA ASN A 9 -4.34 3.05 6.41
C ASN A 9 -4.94 1.63 6.34
N PRO A 10 -5.86 1.27 7.25
CA PRO A 10 -6.38 -0.09 7.36
C PRO A 10 -7.15 -0.53 6.11
N THR A 11 -7.84 0.38 5.42
CA THR A 11 -8.56 0.07 4.18
C THR A 11 -7.61 -0.32 3.06
N LYS A 12 -6.47 0.37 2.91
CA LYS A 12 -5.45 0.01 1.90
C LYS A 12 -4.83 -1.36 2.21
N VAL A 13 -4.50 -1.63 3.48
CA VAL A 13 -3.92 -2.91 3.91
C VAL A 13 -4.88 -4.08 3.69
N LEU A 14 -6.15 -3.92 4.04
CA LEU A 14 -7.19 -4.94 3.84
C LEU A 14 -7.44 -5.22 2.36
N ALA A 15 -7.50 -4.18 1.52
CA ALA A 15 -7.68 -4.35 0.08
C ALA A 15 -6.53 -5.16 -0.55
N VAL A 16 -5.29 -4.90 -0.14
CA VAL A 16 -4.13 -5.70 -0.58
C VAL A 16 -4.25 -7.14 -0.08
N LYS A 17 -4.62 -7.34 1.19
CA LYS A 17 -4.80 -8.69 1.76
C LYS A 17 -5.81 -9.52 0.97
N GLU A 18 -7.01 -8.99 0.72
CA GLU A 18 -8.06 -9.71 0.01
C GLU A 18 -7.61 -10.15 -1.39
N VAL A 19 -6.97 -9.26 -2.15
CA VAL A 19 -6.49 -9.58 -3.51
C VAL A 19 -5.34 -10.58 -3.46
N MET A 20 -4.38 -10.39 -2.55
CA MET A 20 -3.21 -11.26 -2.46
C MET A 20 -3.57 -12.66 -1.94
N GLU A 21 -4.57 -12.79 -1.07
CA GLU A 21 -5.08 -14.09 -0.63
C GLU A 21 -5.71 -14.88 -1.77
N VAL A 22 -6.42 -14.21 -2.69
CA VAL A 22 -6.97 -14.87 -3.88
C VAL A 22 -5.87 -15.37 -4.82
N ILE A 23 -4.78 -14.61 -4.98
CA ILE A 23 -3.71 -14.95 -5.93
C ILE A 23 -2.73 -15.98 -5.34
N TYR A 24 -2.40 -15.85 -4.06
CA TYR A 24 -1.29 -16.56 -3.43
C TYR A 24 -1.71 -17.49 -2.27
N GLY A 25 -2.98 -17.48 -1.85
CA GLY A 25 -3.45 -18.24 -0.70
C GLY A 25 -3.09 -17.57 0.62
N ASP A 26 -2.53 -18.30 1.57
CA ASP A 26 -2.23 -17.76 2.90
C ASP A 26 -1.06 -16.75 2.88
N VAL A 27 -1.39 -15.48 3.15
CA VAL A 27 -0.44 -14.35 3.16
C VAL A 27 -0.59 -13.49 4.41
N GLU A 28 0.54 -13.04 4.94
CA GLU A 28 0.61 -12.05 6.02
C GLU A 28 0.82 -10.67 5.40
N VAL A 29 -0.17 -9.79 5.52
CA VAL A 29 -0.11 -8.41 5.01
C VAL A 29 -0.13 -7.43 6.17
N PHE A 30 0.83 -6.49 6.17
CA PHE A 30 0.93 -5.46 7.21
C PHE A 30 1.31 -4.11 6.61
N GLY A 31 0.81 -3.04 7.24
CA GLY A 31 1.14 -1.66 6.89
C GLY A 31 2.47 -1.23 7.50
N VAL A 32 3.23 -0.45 6.76
CA VAL A 32 4.47 0.20 7.20
C VAL A 32 4.35 1.68 6.93
N GLU A 33 4.71 2.48 7.92
CA GLU A 33 4.82 3.93 7.77
C GLU A 33 6.14 4.27 7.07
N VAL A 34 6.04 4.91 5.91
CA VAL A 34 7.16 5.32 5.07
C VAL A 34 6.88 6.69 4.48
N ASP A 35 7.93 7.48 4.25
CA ASP A 35 7.85 8.77 3.56
C ASP A 35 7.62 8.53 2.05
N SER A 36 6.67 9.26 1.45
CA SER A 36 6.33 9.13 0.02
C SER A 36 7.28 9.91 -0.89
N GLY A 37 8.12 10.79 -0.34
CA GLY A 37 9.01 11.68 -1.09
C GLY A 37 8.29 12.79 -1.88
N VAL A 38 6.97 12.94 -1.68
CA VAL A 38 6.11 13.95 -2.31
C VAL A 38 5.22 14.62 -1.24
N PRO A 39 4.59 15.77 -1.51
CA PRO A 39 3.68 16.40 -0.56
C PRO A 39 2.52 15.49 -0.13
N ASP A 40 1.96 15.72 1.07
CA ASP A 40 0.83 14.94 1.62
C ASP A 40 -0.39 14.89 0.68
N GLN A 41 -0.60 15.97 -0.10
CA GLN A 41 -1.57 16.02 -1.18
C GLN A 41 -0.83 16.27 -2.50
N PRO A 42 -0.39 15.20 -3.18
CA PRO A 42 0.17 15.31 -4.53
C PRO A 42 -0.85 15.89 -5.49
N VAL A 43 -0.40 16.71 -6.45
CA VAL A 43 -1.26 17.30 -7.47
C VAL A 43 -0.79 16.85 -8.85
N GLY A 44 -1.68 16.18 -9.57
CA GLY A 44 -1.40 15.65 -10.90
C GLY A 44 -0.84 14.23 -10.87
N MET A 45 -0.94 13.57 -12.03
CA MET A 45 -0.66 12.13 -12.14
C MET A 45 0.79 11.77 -11.82
N GLU A 46 1.73 12.63 -12.20
CA GLU A 46 3.17 12.37 -12.02
C GLU A 46 3.53 12.26 -10.53
N GLU A 47 3.07 13.19 -9.70
CA GLU A 47 3.35 13.17 -8.27
C GLU A 47 2.59 12.05 -7.55
N ILE A 48 1.33 11.79 -7.95
CA ILE A 48 0.53 10.69 -7.39
C ILE A 48 1.22 9.35 -7.61
N ILE A 49 1.75 9.08 -8.81
CA ILE A 49 2.44 7.83 -9.12
C ILE A 49 3.78 7.76 -8.38
N ARG A 50 4.50 8.87 -8.24
CA ARG A 50 5.81 8.91 -7.58
C ARG A 50 5.73 8.57 -6.09
N GLY A 51 4.64 8.96 -5.41
CA GLY A 51 4.45 8.77 -3.98
C GLY A 51 3.68 7.52 -3.55
N GLN A 52 3.28 6.66 -4.48
CA GLN A 52 2.43 5.49 -4.23
C GLN A 52 3.20 4.17 -4.24
#